data_AF-A0A1B6HEL2-F1
#
_entry.id   AF-A0A1B6HEL2-F1
#
_cell.length_a   1.000
_cell.length_b   1.000
_cell.length_c   1.000
_cell.angle_alpha   90.00
_cell.angle_beta   90.00
_cell.angle_gamma   90.00
#
_symmetry.space_group_name_H-M   'P 1'
#
loop_
_entity.id
_entity.type
_entity.pdbx_description
1 polymer ?
#
loop_
_entity_poly.entity_id
_entity_poly.type
_entity_poly.pdbx_seq_one_letter_code
_entity_poly.pdbx_strand_id
1 'polypeptide(L)'
;TVVGSALLTRSSDSCKIINEHKWEYPRNAGSIEAVEMECVRLREIDWENADPFKGPLERFQWRVSASYYMCHFTMLENPSLIMFGERCDNFANCLMGRSARNYDPRADDSKPFQCAMYSFCPDPCCNKKVISSIEDCWGLEDNPCYWQTDPEKKRCGFNREDNRDLASVVLNEWNVTCHCEPGYEWESMFGSCVDIDECSTGTHTCVPTIEMCINLKGNYSCACA
;
A
#
# COMPACT_ATOMS: atom_id res chain seq x y z
N THR A 1 -5.15 38.40 10.82
CA THR A 1 -3.98 37.76 11.44
C THR A 1 -3.76 36.47 10.70
N VAL A 2 -2.54 36.23 10.20
CA VAL A 2 -2.22 35.24 9.17
C VAL A 2 -2.78 33.86 9.53
N VAL A 3 -3.57 33.27 8.63
CA VAL A 3 -3.99 31.87 8.66
C VAL A 3 -2.70 31.05 8.76
N GLY A 4 -2.49 30.36 9.88
CA GLY A 4 -1.31 29.55 10.11
C GLY A 4 -1.34 28.33 9.19
N SER A 5 -0.85 28.48 7.96
CA SER A 5 -0.65 27.35 7.05
C SER A 5 0.29 26.33 7.68
N ALA A 6 0.13 25.05 7.31
CA ALA A 6 1.09 24.00 7.65
C ALA A 6 2.52 24.50 7.41
N LEU A 7 3.34 24.46 8.47
CA LEU A 7 4.70 25.03 8.45
C LEU A 7 5.66 24.18 7.61
N LEU A 8 5.44 22.86 7.60
CA LEU A 8 6.11 21.96 6.68
C LEU A 8 5.31 21.85 5.40
N THR A 9 5.93 22.22 4.28
CA THR A 9 5.34 22.10 2.94
C THR A 9 6.27 21.27 2.05
N ARG A 10 5.80 20.86 0.87
CA ARG A 10 6.67 20.18 -0.10
C ARG A 10 7.83 21.05 -0.58
N SER A 11 7.68 22.37 -0.59
CA SER A 11 8.80 23.32 -0.81
C SER A 11 9.85 23.32 0.31
N SER A 12 9.50 22.83 1.50
CA SER A 12 10.41 22.72 2.64
C SER A 12 11.24 21.42 2.62
N ASP A 13 10.98 20.50 1.68
CA ASP A 13 11.71 19.23 1.56
C ASP A 13 13.18 19.45 1.21
N SER A 14 14.07 18.81 1.96
CA SER A 14 15.52 18.98 1.79
C SER A 14 15.98 18.57 0.40
N CYS A 15 15.51 17.42 -0.12
CA CYS A 15 15.89 16.95 -1.44
C CYS A 15 15.44 17.91 -2.56
N LYS A 16 14.25 18.52 -2.42
CA LYS A 16 13.77 19.54 -3.37
C LYS A 16 14.68 20.76 -3.39
N ILE A 17 14.98 21.35 -2.23
CA ILE A 17 15.84 22.54 -2.11
C ILE A 17 17.24 22.24 -2.65
N ILE A 18 17.84 21.10 -2.26
CA ILE A 18 19.17 20.69 -2.72
C ILE A 18 19.22 20.60 -4.25
N ASN A 19 18.20 20.01 -4.87
CA ASN A 19 18.11 19.88 -6.34
C ASN A 19 17.92 21.23 -7.04
N GLU A 20 17.03 22.10 -6.54
CA GLU A 20 16.79 23.43 -7.11
C GLU A 20 18.06 24.29 -7.09
N HIS A 21 18.85 24.18 -6.03
CA HIS A 21 20.13 24.87 -5.88
C HIS A 21 21.33 24.16 -6.51
N LYS A 22 21.14 22.93 -7.05
CA LYS A 22 22.20 22.09 -7.61
C LYS A 22 23.39 21.90 -6.66
N TRP A 23 23.09 21.71 -5.37
CA TRP A 23 24.11 21.51 -4.35
C TRP A 23 24.66 20.08 -4.37
N GLU A 24 25.97 19.95 -4.16
CA GLU A 24 26.68 18.67 -4.18
C GLU A 24 27.51 18.50 -2.91
N TYR A 25 27.58 17.26 -2.41
CA TYR A 25 28.50 16.91 -1.32
C TYR A 25 29.89 16.54 -1.89
N PRO A 26 31.02 16.96 -1.28
CA PRO A 26 31.13 17.72 -0.02
C PRO A 26 31.09 19.25 -0.19
N ARG A 27 31.02 19.75 -1.42
CA ARG A 27 31.17 21.18 -1.76
C ARG A 27 30.20 22.10 -1.01
N ASN A 28 28.97 21.64 -0.78
CA ASN A 28 27.89 22.39 -0.15
C ASN A 28 27.45 21.80 1.20
N ALA A 29 28.30 21.01 1.88
CA ALA A 29 27.94 20.24 3.07
C ALA A 29 27.20 21.08 4.14
N GLY A 30 27.73 22.25 4.51
CA GLY A 30 27.10 23.10 5.53
C GLY A 30 25.72 23.65 5.12
N SER A 31 25.49 23.94 3.83
CA SER A 31 24.17 24.38 3.34
C SER A 31 23.17 23.24 3.31
N ILE A 32 23.62 22.04 2.90
CA ILE A 32 22.81 20.81 2.93
C ILE A 32 22.37 20.51 4.36
N GLU A 33 23.32 20.50 5.31
CA GLU A 33 23.04 20.25 6.74
C GLU A 33 22.07 21.29 7.33
N ALA A 34 22.22 22.57 6.98
CA ALA A 34 21.32 23.62 7.45
C ALA A 34 19.88 23.42 6.98
N VAL A 35 19.69 23.05 5.71
CA VAL A 35 18.36 22.77 5.14
C VAL A 35 17.74 21.51 5.75
N GLU A 36 18.54 20.46 5.96
CA GLU A 36 18.07 19.25 6.63
C GLU A 36 17.60 19.52 8.06
N MET A 37 18.39 20.28 8.84
CA MET A 37 18.01 20.69 10.20
C MET A 37 16.72 21.49 10.21
N GLU A 38 16.54 22.41 9.27
CA GLU A 38 15.32 23.22 9.17
C GLU A 38 14.11 22.36 8.78
N CYS A 39 14.25 21.42 7.84
CA CYS A 39 13.17 20.49 7.48
C CYS A 39 12.72 19.67 8.71
N VAL A 40 13.67 19.12 9.47
CA VAL A 40 13.38 18.35 10.69
C VAL A 40 12.66 19.21 11.72
N ARG A 41 13.12 20.45 11.95
CA ARG A 41 12.49 21.40 12.85
C ARG A 41 11.04 21.71 12.43
N LEU A 42 10.80 21.98 11.15
CA LEU A 42 9.44 22.25 10.63
C LEU A 42 8.55 21.02 10.76
N ARG A 43 9.08 19.81 10.55
CA ARG A 43 8.35 18.55 10.72
C ARG A 43 7.94 18.33 12.17
N GLU A 44 8.79 18.64 13.13
CA GLU A 44 8.46 18.57 14.57
C GLU A 44 7.38 19.58 14.95
N ILE A 45 7.45 20.80 14.44
CA ILE A 45 6.42 21.81 14.71
C ILE A 45 5.09 21.43 14.06
N ASP A 46 5.10 20.94 12.82
CA ASP A 46 3.90 20.41 12.17
C ASP A 46 3.39 19.19 12.95
N TRP A 47 4.28 18.36 13.51
CA TRP A 47 3.92 17.21 14.34
C TRP A 47 3.09 17.63 15.57
N GLU A 48 3.58 18.60 16.33
CA GLU A 48 3.03 19.01 17.63
C GLU A 48 1.98 20.14 17.56
N ASN A 49 2.12 21.10 16.63
CA ASN A 49 1.40 22.38 16.65
C ASN A 49 0.70 22.75 15.33
N ALA A 50 0.43 21.78 14.44
CA ALA A 50 -0.24 22.07 13.17
C ALA A 50 -1.69 22.53 13.39
N ASP A 51 -1.95 23.83 13.17
CA ASP A 51 -3.30 24.35 12.94
C ASP A 51 -3.89 23.71 11.66
N PRO A 52 -5.19 23.35 11.62
CA PRO A 52 -6.26 23.62 12.58
C PRO A 52 -6.49 22.49 13.62
N PHE A 53 -5.54 21.58 13.82
CA PHE A 53 -5.75 20.40 14.65
C PHE A 53 -5.49 20.70 16.13
N LYS A 54 -6.37 20.24 17.02
CA LYS A 54 -6.27 20.42 18.49
C LYS A 54 -5.23 19.51 19.14
N GLY A 55 -4.55 18.67 18.35
CA GLY A 55 -3.45 17.82 18.79
C GLY A 55 -3.13 16.66 17.84
N PRO A 56 -2.15 15.82 18.19
CA PRO A 56 -1.66 14.74 17.33
C PRO A 56 -2.72 13.70 16.96
N LEU A 57 -3.66 13.40 17.87
CA LEU A 57 -4.72 12.42 17.62
C LEU A 57 -5.73 12.88 16.57
N GLU A 58 -6.24 14.10 16.68
CA GLU A 58 -7.18 14.66 15.68
C GLU A 58 -6.51 14.76 14.32
N ARG A 59 -5.24 15.15 14.28
CA ARG A 59 -4.45 15.18 13.06
C ARG A 59 -4.24 13.78 12.47
N PHE A 60 -3.93 12.79 13.29
CA PHE A 60 -3.82 11.40 12.86
C PHE A 60 -5.13 10.92 12.24
N GLN A 61 -6.24 11.10 12.95
CA GLN A 61 -7.58 10.73 12.47
C GLN A 61 -7.92 11.41 11.15
N TRP A 62 -7.66 12.71 11.03
CA TRP A 62 -7.90 13.45 9.80
C TRP A 62 -7.03 12.95 8.64
N ARG A 63 -5.71 12.77 8.88
CA ARG A 63 -4.78 12.29 7.84
C ARG A 63 -5.15 10.89 7.36
N VAL A 64 -5.46 9.98 8.29
CA VAL A 64 -5.89 8.61 7.96
C VAL A 64 -7.20 8.63 7.18
N SER A 65 -8.19 9.42 7.64
CA SER A 65 -9.47 9.56 6.92
C SER A 65 -9.25 10.10 5.52
N ALA A 66 -8.47 11.17 5.38
CA ALA A 66 -8.12 11.75 4.08
C ALA A 66 -7.42 10.71 3.19
N SER A 67 -6.46 9.94 3.71
CA SER A 67 -5.80 8.87 2.96
C SER A 67 -6.79 7.81 2.46
N TYR A 68 -7.77 7.37 3.27
CA TYR A 68 -8.79 6.42 2.82
C TYR A 68 -9.64 6.96 1.67
N TYR A 69 -10.11 8.22 1.77
CA TYR A 69 -10.84 8.83 0.67
C TYR A 69 -9.99 8.98 -0.58
N MET A 70 -8.74 9.42 -0.43
CA MET A 70 -7.82 9.57 -1.56
C MET A 70 -7.51 8.21 -2.20
N CYS A 71 -7.36 7.16 -1.40
CA CYS A 71 -7.21 5.79 -1.89
C CYS A 71 -8.46 5.36 -2.68
N HIS A 72 -9.66 5.52 -2.12
CA HIS A 72 -10.91 5.16 -2.79
C HIS A 72 -11.09 5.91 -4.11
N PHE A 73 -10.84 7.22 -4.17
CA PHE A 73 -10.90 7.98 -5.43
C PHE A 73 -9.81 7.56 -6.44
N THR A 74 -8.63 7.17 -5.95
CA THR A 74 -7.60 6.56 -6.80
C THR A 74 -8.09 5.23 -7.37
N MET A 75 -8.81 4.45 -6.56
CA MET A 75 -9.36 3.17 -6.95
C MET A 75 -10.51 3.30 -7.98
N LEU A 76 -11.24 4.42 -7.91
CA LEU A 76 -12.24 4.85 -8.89
C LEU A 76 -11.65 5.58 -10.11
N GLU A 77 -10.32 5.61 -10.26
CA GLU A 77 -9.63 6.22 -11.39
C GLU A 77 -9.94 7.72 -11.60
N ASN A 78 -10.09 8.49 -10.51
CA ASN A 78 -10.28 9.93 -10.63
C ASN A 78 -9.12 10.56 -11.43
N PRO A 79 -9.38 11.24 -12.57
CA PRO A 79 -8.32 11.72 -13.46
C PRO A 79 -7.29 12.65 -12.80
N SER A 80 -7.68 13.34 -11.73
CA SER A 80 -6.79 14.23 -10.96
C SER A 80 -5.67 13.47 -10.23
N LEU A 81 -5.79 12.14 -10.12
CA LEU A 81 -4.88 11.25 -9.40
C LEU A 81 -4.07 10.34 -10.34
N ILE A 82 -4.16 10.56 -11.66
CA ILE A 82 -3.45 9.75 -12.66
C ILE A 82 -1.93 9.81 -12.46
N MET A 83 -1.37 11.01 -12.32
CA MET A 83 0.05 11.22 -12.07
C MET A 83 0.22 12.45 -11.19
N PHE A 84 1.19 12.37 -10.28
CA PHE A 84 1.70 13.56 -9.62
C PHE A 84 2.83 14.11 -10.48
N GLY A 85 2.91 15.43 -10.67
CA GLY A 85 3.97 16.07 -11.47
C GLY A 85 5.39 15.94 -10.87
N GLU A 86 5.56 15.03 -9.92
CA GLU A 86 6.72 14.82 -9.07
C GLU A 86 6.79 13.36 -8.65
N ARG A 87 7.97 12.91 -8.24
CA ARG A 87 8.19 11.49 -7.94
C ARG A 87 7.42 11.06 -6.70
N CYS A 88 6.81 9.86 -6.77
CA CYS A 88 6.15 9.27 -5.61
C CYS A 88 7.09 8.54 -4.66
N ASP A 89 8.30 8.17 -5.11
CA ASP A 89 9.35 7.55 -4.27
C ASP A 89 10.12 8.57 -3.40
N ASN A 90 9.49 9.74 -3.14
CA ASN A 90 9.94 10.76 -2.20
C ASN A 90 8.77 11.23 -1.31
N PHE A 91 8.79 10.79 -0.06
CA PHE A 91 7.76 11.10 0.93
C PHE A 91 7.88 12.49 1.59
N ALA A 92 8.75 13.38 1.11
CA ALA A 92 9.00 14.69 1.71
C ALA A 92 9.30 14.60 3.24
N ASN A 93 10.05 13.57 3.62
CA ASN A 93 10.18 13.14 5.02
C ASN A 93 11.47 13.65 5.69
N CYS A 94 12.11 14.68 5.13
CA CYS A 94 13.43 15.15 5.56
C CYS A 94 14.44 13.99 5.54
N LEU A 95 14.43 13.22 4.45
CA LEU A 95 15.24 12.01 4.34
C LEU A 95 16.71 12.40 4.28
N MET A 96 17.54 11.75 5.10
CA MET A 96 19.00 11.75 4.94
C MET A 96 19.35 10.93 3.70
N GLY A 97 19.26 11.57 2.55
CA GLY A 97 19.55 10.94 1.27
C GLY A 97 19.88 12.01 0.28
N ARG A 98 21.11 12.02 -0.22
CA ARG A 98 21.62 12.92 -1.29
C ARG A 98 20.91 12.72 -2.64
N SER A 99 19.76 12.04 -2.63
CA SER A 99 18.97 11.65 -3.78
C SER A 99 17.51 11.96 -3.47
N ALA A 100 16.81 12.54 -4.44
CA ALA A 100 15.37 12.76 -4.36
C ALA A 100 14.54 11.48 -4.57
N ARG A 101 15.14 10.31 -4.34
CA ARG A 101 14.55 8.98 -4.52
C ARG A 101 15.01 8.06 -3.40
N ASN A 102 14.08 7.30 -2.83
CA ASN A 102 14.39 6.19 -1.94
C ASN A 102 14.48 4.84 -2.68
N TYR A 103 14.21 4.82 -4.00
CA TYR A 103 14.24 3.62 -4.84
C TYR A 103 13.27 2.51 -4.37
N ASP A 104 12.17 2.88 -3.72
CA ASP A 104 11.15 1.90 -3.34
C ASP A 104 10.50 1.32 -4.61
N PRO A 105 10.59 0.01 -4.85
CA PRO A 105 10.10 -0.62 -6.08
C PRO A 105 8.58 -0.55 -6.27
N ARG A 106 7.82 -0.21 -5.21
CA ARG A 106 6.36 -0.05 -5.32
C ARG A 106 5.96 1.29 -5.91
N ALA A 107 6.87 2.26 -5.89
CA ALA A 107 6.67 3.58 -6.47
C ALA A 107 7.15 3.59 -7.94
N ASP A 108 6.19 3.69 -8.86
CA ASP A 108 6.46 3.71 -10.30
C ASP A 108 5.74 4.90 -10.95
N ASP A 109 6.52 5.95 -11.23
CA ASP A 109 6.05 7.19 -11.85
C ASP A 109 5.50 6.98 -13.29
N SER A 110 5.80 5.85 -13.94
CA SER A 110 5.41 5.61 -15.33
C SER A 110 4.01 5.00 -15.47
N LYS A 111 3.47 4.42 -14.39
CA LYS A 111 2.17 3.75 -14.40
C LYS A 111 1.08 4.70 -13.90
N PRO A 112 -0.03 4.86 -14.65
CA PRO A 112 -1.19 5.63 -14.19
C PRO A 112 -1.66 5.16 -12.82
N PHE A 113 -1.97 6.11 -11.93
CA PHE A 113 -2.46 5.92 -10.56
C PHE A 113 -1.52 5.22 -9.59
N GLN A 114 -0.42 4.60 -10.04
CA GLN A 114 0.47 3.82 -9.17
C GLN A 114 1.09 4.68 -8.07
N CYS A 115 1.46 5.91 -8.39
CA CYS A 115 1.94 6.86 -7.40
C CYS A 115 0.88 7.26 -6.36
N ALA A 116 -0.38 7.42 -6.79
CA ALA A 116 -1.50 7.72 -5.90
C ALA A 116 -1.83 6.53 -4.99
N MET A 117 -1.78 5.31 -5.53
CA MET A 117 -1.91 4.08 -4.76
C MET A 117 -0.80 4.00 -3.70
N TYR A 118 0.46 4.19 -4.10
CA TYR A 118 1.61 4.17 -3.19
C TYR A 118 1.53 5.23 -2.08
N SER A 119 0.95 6.39 -2.37
CA SER A 119 0.90 7.52 -1.43
C SER A 119 -0.29 7.48 -0.47
N PHE A 120 -1.44 6.95 -0.92
CA PHE A 120 -2.71 7.09 -0.21
C PHE A 120 -3.32 5.78 0.23
N CYS A 121 -3.04 4.68 -0.47
CA CYS A 121 -3.60 3.39 -0.12
C CYS A 121 -2.70 2.65 0.87
N PRO A 122 -3.27 2.04 1.91
CA PRO A 122 -2.59 0.99 2.65
C PRO A 122 -2.14 -0.11 1.69
N ASP A 123 -0.96 -0.65 1.95
CA ASP A 123 -0.44 -1.82 1.24
C ASP A 123 -0.62 -3.03 2.17
N PRO A 124 -1.74 -3.78 2.06
CA PRO A 124 -1.99 -4.95 2.90
C PRO A 124 -0.96 -6.05 2.65
N CYS A 125 -0.30 -6.06 1.49
CA CYS A 125 0.73 -7.03 1.13
C CYS A 125 2.12 -6.65 1.68
N CYS A 126 2.38 -5.35 1.89
CA CYS A 126 3.63 -4.85 2.42
C CYS A 126 3.45 -3.55 3.22
N ASN A 127 3.22 -3.67 4.52
CA ASN A 127 3.05 -2.51 5.41
C ASN A 127 4.34 -1.71 5.72
N LYS A 128 5.49 -2.10 5.15
CA LYS A 128 6.75 -1.38 5.35
C LYS A 128 6.70 0.01 4.72
N LYS A 129 7.24 0.99 5.46
CA LYS A 129 7.34 2.38 5.01
C LYS A 129 8.29 2.56 3.82
N VAL A 130 9.42 1.84 3.81
CA VAL A 130 10.42 1.85 2.73
C VAL A 130 10.98 0.44 2.60
N ILE A 131 11.11 -0.04 1.38
CA ILE A 131 11.77 -1.30 1.05
C ILE A 131 12.80 -1.10 -0.06
N SER A 132 13.81 -1.96 -0.09
CA SER A 132 14.82 -1.99 -1.16
C SER A 132 14.46 -2.98 -2.26
N SER A 133 13.68 -3.99 -1.91
CA SER A 133 13.21 -5.05 -2.80
C SER A 133 11.84 -5.55 -2.35
N ILE A 134 11.01 -6.07 -3.27
CA ILE A 134 9.66 -6.56 -2.92
C ILE A 134 9.72 -7.78 -1.97
N GLU A 135 10.83 -8.51 -2.01
CA GLU A 135 11.16 -9.64 -1.17
C GLU A 135 11.26 -9.26 0.32
N ASP A 136 11.56 -7.99 0.62
CA ASP A 136 11.62 -7.47 2.00
C ASP A 136 10.26 -7.57 2.72
N CYS A 137 9.18 -7.82 1.96
CA CYS A 137 7.79 -7.93 2.42
C CYS A 137 7.35 -9.38 2.68
N TRP A 138 8.03 -10.37 2.11
CA TRP A 138 7.62 -11.78 2.12
C TRP A 138 7.77 -12.49 3.48
N GLY A 139 8.54 -11.89 4.40
CA GLY A 139 8.79 -12.42 5.74
C GLY A 139 8.04 -11.69 6.86
N LEU A 140 7.14 -10.77 6.52
CA LEU A 140 6.40 -10.01 7.52
C LEU A 140 5.22 -10.84 8.01
N GLU A 141 5.05 -10.92 9.33
CA GLU A 141 3.89 -11.59 9.93
C GLU A 141 2.56 -10.99 9.47
N ASP A 142 2.56 -9.67 9.21
CA ASP A 142 1.40 -8.94 8.70
C ASP A 142 1.13 -9.17 7.20
N ASN A 143 2.03 -9.84 6.47
CA ASN A 143 1.78 -10.21 5.08
C ASN A 143 0.72 -11.32 5.05
N PRO A 144 -0.42 -11.18 4.36
CA PRO A 144 -1.49 -12.19 4.32
C PRO A 144 -1.01 -13.57 3.85
N CYS A 145 0.05 -13.61 3.03
CA CYS A 145 0.63 -14.83 2.49
C CYS A 145 1.89 -15.29 3.23
N TYR A 146 2.15 -14.81 4.46
CA TYR A 146 3.39 -15.11 5.20
C TYR A 146 3.64 -16.60 5.44
N TRP A 147 2.55 -17.39 5.54
CA TRP A 147 2.56 -18.83 5.82
C TRP A 147 3.08 -19.68 4.66
N GLN A 148 3.09 -19.13 3.43
CA GLN A 148 3.65 -19.82 2.27
C GLN A 148 5.15 -20.06 2.48
N THR A 149 5.64 -21.27 2.26
CA THR A 149 7.06 -21.58 2.47
C THR A 149 7.90 -21.38 1.20
N ASP A 150 7.26 -21.45 0.04
CA ASP A 150 7.87 -21.24 -1.27
C ASP A 150 7.91 -19.73 -1.62
N PRO A 151 9.11 -19.15 -1.82
CA PRO A 151 9.25 -17.74 -2.19
C PRO A 151 8.47 -17.34 -3.45
N GLU A 152 8.30 -18.23 -4.43
CA GLU A 152 7.53 -17.93 -5.64
C GLU A 152 6.02 -17.83 -5.36
N LYS A 153 5.53 -18.58 -4.37
CA LYS A 153 4.13 -18.62 -3.93
C LYS A 153 3.77 -17.59 -2.85
N LYS A 154 4.77 -16.93 -2.25
CA LYS A 154 4.60 -15.84 -1.26
C LYS A 154 4.07 -14.52 -1.86
N ARG A 155 3.73 -14.50 -3.15
CA ARG A 155 3.21 -13.31 -3.83
C ARG A 155 1.81 -12.99 -3.31
N CYS A 156 1.72 -11.88 -2.59
CA CYS A 156 0.45 -11.23 -2.26
C CYS A 156 0.06 -10.29 -3.40
N GLY A 157 -1.15 -10.45 -3.91
CA GLY A 157 -1.72 -9.61 -4.95
C GLY A 157 -2.79 -8.70 -4.37
N PHE A 158 -2.84 -7.48 -4.90
CA PHE A 158 -3.89 -6.51 -4.61
C PHE A 158 -4.48 -6.04 -5.94
N ASN A 159 -5.77 -6.28 -6.15
CA ASN A 159 -6.48 -5.79 -7.33
C ASN A 159 -7.39 -4.63 -6.92
N ARG A 160 -7.11 -3.45 -7.46
CA ARG A 160 -7.92 -2.25 -7.25
C ARG A 160 -9.39 -2.45 -7.62
N GLU A 161 -9.67 -3.17 -8.72
CA GLU A 161 -11.05 -3.32 -9.21
C GLU A 161 -11.94 -4.06 -8.21
N ASP A 162 -11.34 -5.00 -7.46
CA ASP A 162 -12.01 -5.82 -6.46
C ASP A 162 -12.11 -5.14 -5.08
N ASN A 163 -11.52 -3.95 -4.92
CA ASN A 163 -11.37 -3.23 -3.65
C ASN A 163 -12.00 -1.83 -3.66
N ARG A 164 -13.02 -1.61 -4.49
CA ARG A 164 -13.64 -0.30 -4.66
C ARG A 164 -14.67 0.07 -3.60
N ASP A 165 -15.12 -0.84 -2.74
CA ASP A 165 -16.13 -0.51 -1.74
C ASP A 165 -15.57 0.42 -0.64
N LEU A 166 -16.18 1.60 -0.46
CA LEU A 166 -15.67 2.59 0.49
C LEU A 166 -15.74 2.11 1.94
N ALA A 167 -16.75 1.32 2.31
CA ALA A 167 -16.86 0.84 3.69
C ALA A 167 -15.72 -0.14 4.00
N SER A 168 -15.45 -1.09 3.09
CA SER A 168 -14.31 -2.01 3.21
C SER A 168 -12.97 -1.27 3.26
N VAL A 169 -12.78 -0.23 2.45
CA VAL A 169 -11.58 0.62 2.49
C VAL A 169 -11.38 1.28 3.86
N VAL A 170 -12.43 1.88 4.41
CA VAL A 170 -12.38 2.57 5.71
C VAL A 170 -12.15 1.59 6.87
N LEU A 171 -12.65 0.36 6.75
CA LEU A 171 -12.47 -0.69 7.76
C LEU A 171 -11.16 -1.48 7.59
N ASN A 172 -10.38 -1.22 6.54
CA ASN A 172 -9.23 -2.04 6.11
C ASN A 172 -9.56 -3.50 5.79
N GLU A 173 -10.77 -3.76 5.29
CA GLU A 173 -11.21 -5.07 4.83
C GLU A 173 -10.80 -5.26 3.37
N TRP A 174 -9.51 -5.47 3.15
CA TRP A 174 -8.92 -5.59 1.81
C TRP A 174 -9.07 -7.00 1.25
N ASN A 175 -9.57 -7.09 0.02
CA ASN A 175 -9.53 -8.32 -0.76
C ASN A 175 -8.16 -8.45 -1.44
N VAL A 176 -7.33 -9.33 -0.91
CA VAL A 176 -6.01 -9.66 -1.46
C VAL A 176 -6.05 -11.06 -2.05
N THR A 177 -5.05 -11.41 -2.85
CA THR A 177 -4.91 -12.77 -3.38
C THR A 177 -3.61 -13.38 -2.90
N CYS A 178 -3.69 -14.54 -2.25
CA CYS A 178 -2.54 -15.41 -2.00
C CYS A 178 -2.61 -16.64 -2.90
N HIS A 179 -1.45 -17.26 -3.14
CA HIS A 179 -1.44 -18.58 -3.76
C HIS A 179 -2.01 -19.63 -2.80
N CYS A 180 -2.86 -20.52 -3.32
CA CYS A 180 -3.40 -21.68 -2.62
C CYS A 180 -3.02 -22.96 -3.35
N GLU A 181 -2.94 -24.06 -2.61
CA GLU A 181 -2.74 -25.38 -3.21
C GLU A 181 -3.96 -25.77 -4.07
N PRO A 182 -3.80 -26.65 -5.08
CA PRO A 182 -4.92 -27.08 -5.92
C PRO A 182 -6.09 -27.63 -5.11
N GLY A 183 -7.32 -27.26 -5.49
CA GLY A 183 -8.55 -27.60 -4.75
C GLY A 183 -8.89 -26.63 -3.60
N TYR A 184 -8.09 -25.57 -3.42
CA TYR A 184 -8.37 -24.51 -2.45
C TYR A 184 -8.36 -23.14 -3.11
N GLU A 185 -9.16 -22.23 -2.55
CA GLU A 185 -9.20 -20.82 -2.94
C GLU A 185 -8.90 -19.92 -1.74
N TRP A 186 -8.40 -18.72 -2.02
CA TRP A 186 -8.07 -17.76 -0.96
C TRP A 186 -9.32 -17.02 -0.50
N GLU A 187 -9.57 -17.04 0.81
CA GLU A 187 -10.63 -16.24 1.44
C GLU A 187 -10.00 -15.14 2.29
N SER A 188 -10.07 -13.91 1.79
CA SER A 188 -9.49 -12.71 2.43
C SER A 188 -10.08 -12.43 3.80
N MET A 189 -11.38 -12.72 4.02
CA MET A 189 -12.02 -12.51 5.32
C MET A 189 -11.42 -13.38 6.42
N PHE A 190 -11.05 -14.62 6.09
CA PHE A 190 -10.44 -15.55 7.05
C PHE A 190 -8.91 -15.54 7.00
N GLY A 191 -8.32 -14.87 6.02
CA GLY A 191 -6.87 -14.85 5.80
C GLY A 191 -6.31 -16.27 5.58
N SER A 192 -7.05 -17.13 4.88
CA SER A 192 -6.67 -18.53 4.71
C SER A 192 -7.16 -19.13 3.40
N CYS A 193 -6.50 -20.20 2.95
CA CYS A 193 -7.00 -21.01 1.84
C CYS A 193 -8.10 -21.94 2.33
N VAL A 194 -9.30 -21.76 1.79
CA VAL A 194 -10.49 -22.56 2.06
C VAL A 194 -10.70 -23.58 0.95
N ASP A 195 -11.33 -24.69 1.32
CA ASP A 195 -11.68 -25.77 0.39
C ASP A 195 -12.66 -25.28 -0.66
N ILE A 196 -12.40 -25.57 -1.94
CA ILE A 196 -13.37 -25.31 -3.01
C ILE A 196 -14.40 -26.44 -2.96
N ASP A 197 -15.67 -26.10 -2.71
CA ASP A 197 -16.74 -27.09 -2.81
C ASP A 197 -17.15 -27.26 -4.27
N GLU A 198 -16.49 -28.17 -5.00
CA GLU A 198 -16.79 -28.41 -6.41
C GLU A 198 -18.21 -28.96 -6.63
N CYS A 199 -18.80 -29.59 -5.61
CA CYS A 199 -20.17 -30.08 -5.64
C CYS A 199 -21.19 -28.95 -5.54
N SER A 200 -20.99 -28.01 -4.62
CA SER A 200 -21.86 -26.84 -4.47
C SER A 200 -21.69 -25.83 -5.61
N THR A 201 -20.48 -25.69 -6.15
CA THR A 201 -20.19 -24.79 -7.27
C THR A 201 -20.52 -25.40 -8.64
N GLY A 202 -20.73 -26.71 -8.71
CA GLY A 202 -21.04 -27.44 -9.95
C GLY A 202 -19.86 -27.50 -10.92
N THR A 203 -18.63 -27.32 -10.44
CA THR A 203 -17.39 -27.42 -11.23
C THR A 203 -16.86 -28.85 -11.33
N HIS A 204 -17.48 -29.79 -10.62
CA HIS A 204 -17.18 -31.21 -10.69
C HIS A 204 -17.46 -31.83 -12.07
N THR A 205 -16.83 -32.97 -12.36
CA THR A 205 -17.00 -33.71 -13.63
C THR A 205 -17.88 -34.97 -13.51
N CYS A 206 -18.51 -35.20 -12.35
CA CYS A 206 -19.42 -36.33 -12.13
C CYS A 206 -20.57 -36.36 -13.14
N VAL A 207 -20.96 -37.55 -13.57
CA VAL A 207 -22.05 -37.76 -14.53
C VAL A 207 -23.40 -37.57 -13.81
N PRO A 208 -24.16 -36.49 -14.07
CA PRO A 208 -25.32 -36.11 -13.23
C PRO A 208 -26.45 -37.14 -13.17
N THR A 209 -26.50 -38.08 -14.12
CA THR A 209 -27.56 -39.09 -14.23
C THR A 209 -27.25 -40.40 -13.50
N ILE A 210 -25.99 -40.69 -13.17
CA ILE A 210 -25.56 -41.97 -12.58
C ILE A 210 -24.65 -41.81 -11.36
N GLU A 211 -24.10 -40.61 -11.15
CA GLU A 211 -23.16 -40.32 -10.07
C GLU A 211 -23.67 -39.17 -9.20
N MET A 212 -23.42 -39.28 -7.90
CA MET A 212 -23.57 -38.23 -6.90
C MET A 212 -22.21 -37.64 -6.54
N CYS A 213 -22.14 -36.31 -6.46
CA CYS A 213 -20.94 -35.60 -6.04
C CYS A 213 -20.81 -35.60 -4.51
N ILE A 214 -19.61 -35.89 -4.02
CA ILE A 214 -19.23 -35.84 -2.60
C ILE A 214 -18.02 -34.90 -2.48
N ASN A 215 -18.20 -33.78 -1.79
CA ASN A 215 -17.10 -32.84 -1.55
C ASN A 215 -16.13 -33.43 -0.52
N LEU A 216 -14.84 -33.37 -0.82
CA LEU A 216 -13.77 -33.81 0.06
C LEU A 216 -12.78 -32.68 0.25
N LYS A 217 -11.90 -32.80 1.25
CA LYS A 217 -10.87 -31.79 1.48
C LYS A 217 -9.85 -31.78 0.32
N GLY A 218 -9.84 -30.69 -0.44
CA GLY A 218 -8.97 -30.37 -1.56
C GLY A 218 -9.35 -31.01 -2.90
N ASN A 219 -10.53 -31.64 -2.99
CA ASN A 219 -11.04 -32.27 -4.22
C ASN A 219 -12.48 -32.79 -4.00
N TYR A 220 -13.10 -33.35 -5.04
CA TYR A 220 -14.37 -34.07 -4.95
C TYR A 220 -14.24 -35.54 -5.35
N SER A 221 -15.28 -36.33 -5.04
CA SER A 221 -15.46 -37.70 -5.51
C SER A 221 -16.84 -37.92 -6.11
N CYS A 222 -16.92 -38.76 -7.14
CA CYS A 222 -18.16 -39.15 -7.80
C CYS A 222 -18.49 -40.59 -7.38
N ALA A 223 -19.60 -40.77 -6.67
CA ALA A 223 -20.06 -42.09 -6.24
C ALA A 223 -21.30 -42.50 -7.04
N CYS A 224 -21.45 -43.79 -7.39
CA CYS A 224 -22.67 -44.25 -8.06
C CYS A 224 -23.89 -44.08 -7.15
N ALA A 225 -24.96 -43.52 -7.71
CA ALA A 225 -26.25 -43.31 -7.03
C ALA A 225 -27.13 -44.56 -7.04
#